data_AF-A0AAV4LTX2-F1
#
_entry.id   AF-A0AAV4LTX2-F1
#
_cell.length_a   1.000
_cell.length_b   1.000
_cell.length_c   1.000
_cell.angle_alpha   90.00
_cell.angle_beta   90.00
_cell.angle_gamma   90.00
#
_symmetry.space_group_name_H-M   'P 1'
#
loop_
_entity.id
_entity.type
_entity.pdbx_description
1 polymer ?
#
loop_
_entity_poly.entity_id
_entity_poly.type
_entity_poly.pdbx_seq_one_letter_code
_entity_poly.pdbx_strand_id
1 'polypeptide(L)'
;MAPAWERLAKELKGVVNVADLDATRNPIVAKRFDIKGYPTLIFIDKGRMYVYKRGERTTERLAAFATSEYQKAISSPVPTPLTHFGILIDFAITGVQEARRIYDVAFRGFFIISSFAFLSGLVIGMICCVIILSKSSSSSPGVKTTKISARKQD
;
A
#
# COMPACT_ATOMS: atom_id res chain seq x y z
N MET A 1 -14.43 15.78 27.06
CA MET A 1 -15.59 15.08 26.46
C MET A 1 -16.50 14.49 27.52
N ALA A 2 -15.99 13.65 28.44
CA ALA A 2 -16.79 12.98 29.46
C ALA A 2 -17.88 13.85 30.13
N PRO A 3 -17.59 15.03 30.71
CA PRO A 3 -18.63 15.81 31.38
C PRO A 3 -19.70 16.40 30.44
N ALA A 4 -19.33 16.73 29.19
CA ALA A 4 -20.28 17.19 28.19
C ALA A 4 -21.17 16.04 27.68
N TRP A 5 -20.61 14.83 27.56
CA TRP A 5 -21.34 13.64 27.14
C TRP A 5 -22.39 13.20 28.16
N GLU A 6 -22.06 13.26 29.45
CA GLU A 6 -23.01 12.97 30.53
C GLU A 6 -24.18 13.97 30.58
N ARG A 7 -23.90 15.26 30.36
CA ARG A 7 -24.95 16.29 30.27
C ARG A 7 -25.88 16.05 29.10
N LEU A 8 -25.31 15.76 27.92
CA LEU A 8 -26.06 15.41 26.73
C LEU A 8 -26.98 14.19 26.97
N ALA A 9 -26.47 13.15 27.63
CA ALA A 9 -27.25 11.96 27.97
C ALA A 9 -28.44 12.28 28.89
N LYS A 10 -28.29 13.25 29.80
CA LYS A 10 -29.39 13.72 30.66
C LYS A 10 -30.44 14.51 29.88
N GLU A 11 -30.01 15.40 28.97
CA GLU A 11 -30.91 16.22 28.14
C GLU A 11 -31.70 15.39 27.14
N LEU A 12 -31.07 14.39 26.52
CA LEU A 12 -31.69 13.56 25.49
C LEU A 12 -32.42 12.32 26.05
N LYS A 13 -32.49 12.19 27.38
CA LYS A 13 -33.09 11.03 28.05
C LYS A 13 -34.55 10.85 27.61
N GLY A 14 -34.84 9.71 27.01
CA GLY A 14 -36.18 9.36 26.52
C GLY A 14 -36.45 9.72 25.05
N VAL A 15 -35.57 10.48 24.41
CA VAL A 15 -35.63 10.79 22.96
C VAL A 15 -34.55 10.02 22.21
N VAL A 16 -33.31 10.08 22.68
CA VAL A 16 -32.16 9.42 22.07
C VAL A 16 -31.39 8.65 23.13
N ASN A 17 -31.04 7.40 22.83
CA ASN A 17 -30.18 6.60 23.69
C ASN A 17 -28.72 7.00 23.45
N VAL A 18 -28.07 7.49 24.51
CA VAL A 18 -26.66 7.85 24.50
C VAL A 18 -25.87 6.76 25.21
N ALA A 19 -24.86 6.21 24.55
CA ALA A 19 -24.00 5.17 25.10
C ALA A 19 -22.53 5.48 24.81
N ASP A 20 -21.64 5.06 25.70
CA ASP A 20 -20.20 5.05 25.51
C ASP A 20 -19.69 3.61 25.37
N LEU A 21 -18.68 3.42 24.52
CA LEU A 21 -18.05 2.14 24.28
C LEU A 21 -16.54 2.33 24.29
N ASP A 22 -15.85 1.60 25.17
CA ASP A 22 -14.39 1.49 25.10
C ASP A 22 -13.99 0.53 23.98
N ALA A 23 -13.66 1.11 22.83
CA ALA A 23 -13.18 0.39 21.66
C ALA A 23 -11.75 -0.17 21.83
N THR A 24 -10.99 0.28 22.83
CA THR A 24 -9.66 -0.30 23.17
C THR A 24 -9.82 -1.70 23.76
N ARG A 25 -10.86 -1.90 24.57
CA ARG A 25 -11.19 -3.21 25.15
C ARG A 25 -12.00 -4.09 24.20
N ASN A 26 -12.61 -3.52 23.16
CA ASN A 26 -13.50 -4.22 22.23
C ASN A 26 -13.05 -4.06 20.77
N PRO A 27 -11.94 -4.72 20.36
CA PRO A 27 -11.36 -4.54 19.04
C PRO A 27 -12.29 -5.02 17.91
N ILE A 28 -13.13 -6.03 18.17
CA ILE A 28 -14.11 -6.55 17.20
C ILE A 28 -15.13 -5.47 16.82
N VAL A 29 -15.63 -4.73 17.81
CA VAL A 29 -16.60 -3.66 17.58
C VAL A 29 -15.93 -2.45 16.93
N ALA A 30 -14.72 -2.09 17.38
CA ALA A 30 -13.93 -1.03 16.77
C ALA A 30 -13.68 -1.28 15.28
N LYS A 31 -13.33 -2.52 14.92
CA LYS A 31 -13.13 -2.95 13.53
C LYS A 31 -14.45 -2.95 12.74
N ARG A 32 -15.52 -3.49 13.34
CA ARG A 32 -16.86 -3.50 12.71
C ARG A 32 -17.31 -2.10 12.29
N PHE A 33 -17.09 -1.09 13.13
CA PHE A 33 -17.46 0.30 12.86
C PHE A 33 -16.34 1.13 12.20
N ASP A 34 -15.22 0.50 11.77
CA ASP A 34 -14.06 1.15 11.16
C ASP A 34 -13.54 2.38 11.95
N ILE A 35 -13.41 2.24 13.27
CA ILE A 35 -12.95 3.32 14.15
C ILE A 35 -11.44 3.52 13.98
N LYS A 36 -11.05 4.63 13.34
CA LYS A 36 -9.64 4.99 13.08
C LYS A 36 -9.03 5.96 14.08
N GLY A 37 -9.83 6.55 14.96
CA GLY A 37 -9.37 7.54 15.93
C GLY A 37 -10.38 7.79 17.03
N TYR A 38 -9.89 8.31 18.16
CA TYR A 38 -10.70 8.56 19.35
C TYR A 38 -10.77 10.06 19.67
N PRO A 39 -11.93 10.57 20.13
CA PRO A 39 -13.25 9.93 20.16
C PRO A 39 -13.97 10.02 18.80
N THR A 40 -14.61 8.92 18.39
CA THR A 40 -15.50 8.88 17.22
C THR A 40 -16.94 8.83 17.69
N LEU A 41 -17.78 9.76 17.20
CA LEU A 41 -19.19 9.84 17.54
C LEU A 41 -20.04 9.37 16.36
N ILE A 42 -20.93 8.42 16.62
CA ILE A 42 -21.77 7.77 15.61
C ILE A 42 -23.21 7.84 16.10
N PHE A 43 -24.09 8.40 15.28
CA PHE A 43 -25.52 8.37 15.51
C PHE A 43 -26.14 7.25 14.65
N ILE A 44 -27.03 6.45 15.24
CA ILE A 44 -27.64 5.30 14.55
C ILE A 44 -29.15 5.51 14.54
N ASP A 45 -29.74 5.51 13.35
CA ASP A 45 -31.18 5.60 13.15
C ASP A 45 -31.62 4.66 12.03
N LYS A 46 -32.66 3.86 12.28
CA LYS A 46 -33.26 2.91 11.31
C LYS A 46 -32.24 2.06 10.51
N GLY A 47 -31.21 1.54 11.18
CA GLY A 47 -30.19 0.70 10.54
C GLY A 47 -29.18 1.45 9.68
N ARG A 48 -29.17 2.78 9.73
CA ARG A 48 -28.17 3.65 9.12
C ARG A 48 -27.35 4.34 10.20
N MET A 49 -26.06 4.49 9.94
CA MET A 49 -25.15 5.20 10.82
C MET A 49 -24.70 6.51 10.20
N TYR A 50 -24.57 7.53 11.03
CA TYR A 50 -24.20 8.89 10.68
C TYR A 50 -22.99 9.27 11.52
N VAL A 51 -21.84 9.43 10.86
CA VAL A 51 -20.58 9.75 11.56
C VAL A 51 -20.45 11.25 11.72
N TYR A 52 -20.29 11.70 12.96
CA TYR A 52 -20.03 13.10 13.25
C TYR A 52 -18.55 13.43 12.99
N LYS A 53 -18.26 14.03 11.83
CA LYS A 53 -16.87 14.31 11.41
C LYS A 53 -16.40 15.72 11.77
N ARG A 54 -17.29 16.72 11.73
CA ARG A 54 -16.91 18.13 11.79
C ARG A 54 -17.86 18.90 12.71
N GLY A 55 -17.26 19.69 13.58
CA GLY A 55 -17.97 20.64 14.44
C GLY A 55 -17.44 20.61 15.87
N GLU A 56 -17.95 21.55 16.65
CA GLU A 56 -17.66 21.66 18.07
C GLU A 56 -18.37 20.55 18.84
N ARG A 57 -17.65 19.94 19.77
CA ARG A 57 -18.17 18.85 20.61
C ARG A 57 -18.72 19.41 21.93
N THR A 58 -19.55 20.44 21.81
CA THR A 58 -20.33 21.01 22.93
C THR A 58 -21.66 20.26 23.06
N THR A 59 -22.28 20.36 24.24
CA THR A 59 -23.59 19.76 24.51
C THR A 59 -24.65 20.22 23.52
N GLU A 60 -24.75 21.53 23.24
CA GLU A 60 -25.81 22.04 22.36
C GLU A 60 -25.65 21.54 20.92
N ARG A 61 -24.41 21.50 20.41
CA ARG A 61 -24.14 21.04 19.04
C ARG A 61 -24.41 19.55 18.87
N LEU A 62 -24.07 18.75 19.86
CA LEU A 62 -24.34 17.32 19.83
C LEU A 62 -25.84 17.03 19.96
N ALA A 63 -26.57 17.80 20.78
CA ALA A 63 -28.01 17.70 20.90
C ALA A 63 -28.73 18.08 19.59
N ALA A 64 -28.31 19.18 18.95
CA ALA A 64 -28.82 19.58 17.64
C ALA A 64 -28.57 18.51 16.57
N PHE A 65 -27.37 17.93 16.57
CA PHE A 65 -27.03 16.84 15.65
C PHE A 65 -27.93 15.62 15.83
N ALA A 66 -28.11 15.17 17.08
CA ALA A 66 -28.93 14.00 17.40
C ALA A 66 -30.42 14.21 17.08
N THR A 67 -30.91 15.45 17.09
CA THR A 67 -32.33 15.75 16.92
C THR A 67 -32.73 15.93 15.44
N SER A 68 -31.90 16.61 14.64
CA SER A 68 -32.32 16.96 13.27
C SER A 68 -31.18 17.03 12.24
N GLU A 69 -29.96 17.39 12.63
CA GLU A 69 -28.89 17.60 11.63
C GLU A 69 -28.29 16.30 11.11
N TYR A 70 -28.42 15.18 11.81
CA TYR A 70 -27.89 13.89 11.37
C TYR A 70 -28.35 13.51 9.96
N GLN A 71 -29.56 13.90 9.56
CA GLN A 71 -30.12 13.61 8.24
C GLN A 71 -29.30 14.26 7.10
N LYS A 72 -28.59 15.35 7.38
CA LYS A 72 -27.71 16.04 6.42
C LYS A 72 -26.31 15.43 6.36
N ALA A 73 -25.95 14.61 7.36
CA ALA A 73 -24.67 13.94 7.39
C ALA A 73 -24.64 12.74 6.43
N ILE A 74 -23.43 12.39 5.98
CA ILE A 74 -23.21 11.22 5.14
C ILE A 74 -23.60 9.98 5.94
N SER A 75 -24.63 9.27 5.46
CA SER A 75 -25.09 8.02 6.05
C SER A 75 -24.40 6.82 5.41
N SER A 76 -24.00 5.85 6.21
CA SER A 76 -23.60 4.52 5.78
C SER A 76 -24.53 3.47 6.38
N PRO A 77 -24.74 2.32 5.73
CA PRO A 77 -25.48 1.22 6.35
C PRO A 77 -24.75 0.74 7.60
N VAL A 78 -25.48 0.41 8.67
CA VAL A 78 -24.87 -0.16 9.88
C VAL A 78 -24.20 -1.48 9.49
N PRO A 79 -22.89 -1.63 9.72
CA PRO A 79 -22.18 -2.86 9.40
C PRO A 79 -22.78 -3.99 10.25
N THR A 80 -23.06 -5.14 9.64
CA THR A 80 -23.55 -6.33 10.35
C THR A 80 -22.49 -6.81 11.36
N PRO A 81 -22.89 -7.52 12.44
CA PRO A 81 -21.93 -8.08 13.38
C PRO A 81 -20.91 -8.92 12.63
N LEU A 82 -19.64 -8.71 12.94
CA LEU A 82 -18.54 -9.41 12.27
C LEU A 82 -18.75 -10.90 12.49
N THR A 83 -19.19 -11.61 11.46
CA THR A 83 -19.44 -13.05 11.53
C THR A 83 -18.11 -13.78 11.70
N HIS A 84 -18.13 -14.97 12.29
CA HIS A 84 -16.93 -15.78 12.50
C HIS A 84 -16.17 -16.04 11.18
N PHE A 85 -16.91 -16.25 10.09
CA PHE A 85 -16.34 -16.37 8.75
C PHE A 85 -15.75 -15.04 8.23
N GLY A 86 -16.33 -13.89 8.59
CA GLY A 86 -15.78 -12.58 8.26
C GLY A 86 -14.42 -12.34 8.89
N ILE A 87 -14.18 -12.84 10.10
CA ILE A 87 -12.86 -12.78 10.76
C ILE A 87 -11.82 -13.61 9.99
N LEU A 88 -12.19 -14.82 9.56
CA LEU A 88 -11.31 -15.70 8.79
C LEU A 88 -10.97 -15.11 7.41
N ILE A 89 -11.98 -14.55 6.73
CA ILE A 89 -11.80 -13.90 5.44
C ILE A 89 -10.90 -12.67 5.59
N ASP A 90 -11.05 -11.88 6.65
CA ASP A 90 -10.22 -10.70 6.88
C ASP A 90 -8.75 -11.08 7.19
N PHE A 91 -8.53 -12.14 7.95
CA PHE A 91 -7.20 -12.73 8.14
C PHE A 91 -6.60 -13.19 6.81
N ALA A 92 -7.39 -13.87 5.97
CA ALA A 92 -6.96 -14.31 4.65
C ALA A 92 -6.64 -13.12 3.72
N ILE A 93 -7.50 -12.10 3.66
CA ILE A 93 -7.32 -10.91 2.82
C ILE A 93 -6.10 -10.10 3.27
N THR A 94 -5.97 -9.86 4.57
CA THR A 94 -4.82 -9.13 5.15
C THR A 94 -3.52 -9.87 4.86
N GLY A 95 -3.50 -11.20 5.03
CA GLY A 95 -2.35 -12.04 4.68
C GLY A 95 -1.98 -11.97 3.20
N VAL A 96 -2.98 -12.03 2.30
CA VAL A 96 -2.75 -11.91 0.85
C VAL A 96 -2.21 -10.53 0.47
N GLN A 97 -2.67 -9.46 1.13
CA GLN A 97 -2.29 -8.10 0.79
C GLN A 97 -0.85 -7.78 1.18
N GLU A 98 -0.38 -8.29 2.33
CA GLU A 98 1.03 -8.18 2.71
C GLU A 98 1.93 -9.04 1.81
N ALA A 99 1.51 -10.27 1.49
CA ALA A 99 2.25 -11.14 0.58
C ALA A 99 2.40 -10.50 -0.82
N ARG A 100 1.34 -9.86 -1.33
CA ARG A 100 1.38 -9.16 -2.62
C ARG A 100 2.35 -7.98 -2.59
N ARG A 101 2.41 -7.22 -1.50
CA ARG A 101 3.35 -6.10 -1.35
C ARG A 101 4.80 -6.57 -1.39
N ILE A 102 5.10 -7.66 -0.70
CA ILE A 102 6.44 -8.26 -0.67
C ILE A 102 6.79 -8.78 -2.07
N TYR A 103 5.85 -9.45 -2.73
CA TYR A 103 6.03 -9.97 -4.08
C TYR A 103 6.27 -8.84 -5.11
N ASP A 104 5.48 -7.77 -5.10
CA ASP A 104 5.64 -6.65 -6.05
C ASP A 104 7.01 -5.95 -5.88
N VAL A 105 7.46 -5.76 -4.65
CA VAL A 105 8.78 -5.17 -4.37
C VAL A 105 9.90 -6.11 -4.81
N ALA A 106 9.79 -7.41 -4.52
CA ALA A 106 10.76 -8.41 -4.94
C ALA A 106 10.83 -8.51 -6.47
N PHE A 107 9.69 -8.49 -7.15
CA PHE A 107 9.60 -8.60 -8.61
C PHE A 107 10.17 -7.35 -9.31
N ARG A 108 9.88 -6.16 -8.79
CA ARG A 108 10.51 -4.91 -9.25
C ARG A 108 12.02 -4.94 -9.04
N GLY A 109 12.50 -5.38 -7.88
CA GLY A 109 13.92 -5.51 -7.58
C GLY A 109 14.63 -6.49 -8.53
N PHE A 110 14.02 -7.64 -8.80
CA PHE A 110 14.54 -8.63 -9.73
C PHE A 110 14.70 -8.07 -11.15
N PHE A 111 13.68 -7.36 -11.66
CA PHE A 111 13.75 -6.73 -12.98
C PHE A 111 14.83 -5.66 -13.07
N ILE A 112 15.02 -4.87 -12.01
CA ILE A 112 16.06 -3.85 -11.94
C ILE A 112 17.44 -4.52 -11.97
N ILE A 113 17.69 -5.50 -11.10
CA ILE A 113 18.97 -6.20 -11.02
C ILE A 113 19.30 -6.92 -12.33
N SER A 114 18.31 -7.60 -12.93
CA SER A 114 18.47 -8.28 -14.22
C SER A 114 18.82 -7.30 -15.35
N SER A 115 18.18 -6.13 -15.38
CA SER A 115 18.46 -5.09 -16.39
C SER A 115 19.88 -4.55 -16.26
N PHE A 116 20.32 -4.23 -15.04
CA PHE A 116 21.68 -3.75 -14.78
C PHE A 116 22.76 -4.78 -15.10
N ALA A 117 22.53 -6.05 -14.75
CA ALA A 117 23.47 -7.14 -15.07
C ALA A 117 23.58 -7.37 -16.59
N PHE A 118 22.47 -7.24 -17.31
CA PHE A 118 22.47 -7.39 -18.76
C PHE A 118 23.19 -6.23 -19.47
N LEU A 119 22.92 -4.99 -19.04
CA LEU A 119 23.59 -3.80 -19.59
C LEU A 119 25.10 -3.80 -19.30
N SER A 120 25.50 -4.12 -18.07
CA SER A 120 26.93 -4.21 -17.72
C SER A 120 27.64 -5.31 -18.52
N GLY A 121 26.99 -6.47 -18.70
CA GLY A 121 27.50 -7.56 -19.54
C GLY A 121 27.69 -7.15 -21.01
N LEU A 122 26.71 -6.46 -21.61
CA LEU A 122 26.82 -5.97 -22.99
C LEU A 122 27.95 -4.95 -23.15
N VAL A 123 28.11 -4.02 -22.21
CA VAL A 123 29.17 -3.02 -22.25
C VAL A 123 30.55 -3.66 -22.15
N ILE A 124 30.75 -4.59 -21.21
CA ILE A 124 32.01 -5.32 -21.05
C ILE A 124 32.32 -6.15 -22.31
N GLY A 125 31.32 -6.82 -22.88
CA GLY A 125 31.47 -7.59 -24.11
C GLY A 125 31.88 -6.72 -25.31
N MET A 126 31.25 -5.56 -25.48
CA MET A 126 31.62 -4.61 -26.54
C MET A 126 33.05 -4.10 -26.40
N ILE A 127 33.47 -3.77 -25.17
CA ILE A 127 34.84 -3.34 -24.88
C ILE A 127 35.85 -4.45 -25.21
N CYS A 128 35.56 -5.70 -24.83
CA CYS A 128 36.40 -6.85 -25.17
C CYS A 128 36.51 -7.06 -26.69
N CYS A 129 35.40 -6.95 -27.43
CA CYS A 129 35.41 -7.07 -28.89
C CYS A 129 36.28 -6.00 -29.55
N VAL A 130 36.18 -4.75 -29.10
CA VAL A 130 36.99 -3.65 -29.64
C VAL A 130 38.49 -3.90 -29.41
N ILE A 131 38.88 -4.35 -28.22
CA ILE A 131 40.30 -4.66 -27.92
C ILE A 131 40.84 -5.78 -28.82
N ILE A 132 40.06 -6.83 -29.06
CA ILE A 132 40.45 -7.95 -29.92
C ILE A 132 40.59 -7.50 -31.39
N LEU A 133 39.63 -6.71 -31.89
CA LEU A 133 39.65 -6.20 -33.26
C LEU A 133 40.78 -5.20 -33.50
N SER A 134 41.08 -4.33 -32.53
CA SER A 134 42.22 -3.42 -32.61
C SER A 134 43.57 -4.15 -32.66
N LYS A 135 43.68 -5.33 -32.02
CA LYS A 135 44.89 -6.16 -32.08
C LYS A 135 45.04 -6.94 -33.39
N SER A 136 43.92 -7.26 -34.05
CA SER A 136 43.92 -7.91 -35.37
C SER A 136 44.30 -6.97 -36.53
N SER A 137 44.10 -5.66 -36.37
CA SER A 137 44.39 -4.68 -37.45
C SER A 137 45.89 -4.37 -37.64
N SER A 138 46.78 -4.79 -36.74
CA SER A 138 48.22 -4.47 -36.82
C SER A 138 49.07 -5.56 -37.48
N SER A 139 48.50 -6.68 -37.93
CA SER A 139 49.23 -7.72 -38.68
C SER A 139 48.81 -7.77 -40.15
N SER A 140 49.38 -6.88 -40.96
CA SER A 140 49.43 -7.08 -42.42
C SER A 140 50.67 -7.95 -42.78
N PRO A 141 50.55 -9.01 -43.60
CA PRO A 141 51.65 -9.91 -43.92
C PRO A 141 52.60 -9.26 -44.93
N GLY A 142 53.87 -9.05 -44.52
CA GLY A 142 54.94 -8.60 -45.40
C GLY A 142 55.26 -9.61 -46.51
N VAL A 143 55.28 -9.13 -47.74
CA VAL A 143 55.76 -9.83 -48.95
C VAL A 143 57.19 -10.35 -48.73
N LYS A 144 57.39 -11.67 -48.81
CA LYS A 144 58.73 -12.28 -48.88
C LYS A 144 59.11 -12.49 -50.34
N THR A 145 59.97 -11.61 -50.88
CA THR A 145 60.72 -11.87 -52.11
C THR A 145 61.68 -13.04 -51.86
N THR A 146 61.29 -14.22 -52.32
CA THR A 146 62.12 -15.42 -52.29
C THR A 146 63.19 -15.31 -53.38
N LYS A 147 64.45 -15.15 -52.98
CA LYS A 147 65.62 -15.31 -53.85
C LYS A 147 65.64 -16.74 -54.39
N ILE A 148 65.36 -16.91 -55.68
CA ILE A 148 65.61 -18.16 -56.39
C ILE A 148 67.11 -18.24 -56.66
N SER A 149 67.81 -18.92 -55.77
CA SER A 149 69.14 -19.46 -56.01
C SER A 149 68.96 -20.76 -56.79
N ALA A 150 69.22 -20.72 -58.10
CA ALA A 150 69.41 -21.91 -58.92
C ALA A 150 70.90 -22.05 -59.24
N ARG A 151 71.56 -22.90 -58.47
CA ARG A 151 72.89 -23.47 -58.77
C ARG A 151 72.68 -24.62 -59.76
N LYS A 152 73.55 -24.76 -60.77
CA LYS A 152 74.36 -25.98 -61.08
C LYS A 152 74.67 -26.13 -62.59
N GLN A 153 75.99 -26.28 -62.89
CA GLN A 153 76.67 -27.07 -63.95
C GLN A 153 76.24 -26.87 -65.41
N ASP A 154 77.09 -26.65 -66.41
CA ASP A 154 78.46 -27.16 -66.68
C ASP A 154 79.42 -26.08 -67.19
#